data_AF-A0A845SBU2-F1
#
_entry.id   AF-A0A845SBU2-F1
#
_cell.length_a   1.000
_cell.length_b   1.000
_cell.length_c   1.000
_cell.angle_alpha   90.00
_cell.angle_beta   90.00
_cell.angle_gamma   90.00
#
_symmetry.space_group_name_H-M   'P 1'
#
loop_
_entity.id
_entity.type
_entity.pdbx_description
1 polymer ?
#
loop_
_entity_poly.entity_id
_entity_poly.type
_entity_poly.pdbx_seq_one_letter_code
_entity_poly.pdbx_strand_id
1 'polypeptide(L)' 'RTAKSFLFAIVGAEYILNWLPKGTHDWNKFLKPSEIIGTASKYQLTLKETVGFKFNIILREWQKSKDTDVNYAVSFKKN' A
#
# COMPACT_ATOMS: atom_id res chain seq x y z
N ARG A 1 2.78 2.57 -14.95
CA ARG A 1 2.08 1.31 -14.65
C ARG A 1 2.67 0.19 -15.50
N THR A 2 3.41 -0.74 -14.90
CA THR A 2 3.59 -2.08 -15.45
C THR A 2 3.54 -3.05 -14.28
N ALA A 3 2.53 -3.92 -14.24
CA ALA A 3 2.38 -4.95 -13.21
C ALA A 3 3.64 -5.84 -13.09
N LYS A 4 4.40 -5.96 -14.19
CA LYS A 4 5.70 -6.64 -14.24
C LYS A 4 6.76 -6.03 -13.32
N SER A 5 6.97 -4.70 -13.34
CA SER A 5 8.02 -4.09 -12.51
C SER A 5 7.67 -4.15 -11.02
N PHE A 6 6.38 -4.12 -10.70
CA PHE A 6 5.88 -4.32 -9.35
C PHE A 6 6.07 -5.76 -8.87
N LEU A 7 5.81 -6.76 -9.72
CA LEU A 7 6.08 -8.15 -9.39
C LEU A 7 7.58 -8.40 -9.16
N PHE A 8 8.46 -7.77 -9.93
CA PHE A 8 9.90 -7.83 -9.67
C PHE A 8 10.31 -7.18 -8.33
N ALA A 9 9.63 -6.10 -7.91
CA ALA A 9 9.87 -5.47 -6.61
C ALA A 9 9.35 -6.32 -5.44
N ILE A 10 8.17 -6.94 -5.58
CA ILE A 10 7.64 -7.90 -4.61
C ILE A 10 8.55 -9.12 -4.52
N VAL A 11 8.94 -9.69 -5.66
CA VAL A 11 9.86 -10.84 -5.71
C VAL A 11 11.22 -10.47 -5.13
N GLY A 12 11.71 -9.25 -5.36
CA GLY A 12 12.92 -8.74 -4.71
C GLY A 12 12.78 -8.63 -3.19
N ALA A 13 11.67 -8.08 -2.68
CA ALA A 13 11.44 -7.91 -1.24
C ALA A 13 11.18 -9.24 -0.51
N GLU A 14 10.42 -10.16 -1.12
CA GLU A 14 10.08 -11.47 -0.55
C GLU A 14 11.20 -12.51 -0.70
N TYR A 15 11.87 -12.57 -1.86
CA TYR A 15 12.84 -13.65 -2.17
C TYR A 15 14.30 -13.22 -2.08
N ILE A 16 14.65 -11.94 -2.28
CA ILE A 16 16.04 -11.46 -2.24
C ILE A 16 16.37 -10.81 -0.88
N LEU A 17 15.44 -10.05 -0.30
CA LEU A 17 15.67 -9.29 0.94
C LEU A 17 15.17 -10.00 2.22
N ASN A 18 14.37 -11.06 2.09
CA ASN A 18 13.78 -11.84 3.19
C ASN A 18 13.00 -10.98 4.21
N TRP A 19 12.36 -9.90 3.73
CA TRP A 19 11.68 -8.92 4.58
C TRP A 19 10.32 -9.38 5.10
N LEU A 20 9.72 -10.42 4.48
CA LEU A 20 8.42 -10.96 4.88
C LEU A 20 8.41 -12.50 4.82
N PRO A 21 7.74 -13.18 5.77
CA PRO A 21 7.52 -14.62 5.72
C PRO A 21 6.76 -15.03 4.46
N LYS A 22 7.14 -16.17 3.87
CA LYS A 22 6.46 -16.72 2.68
C LYS A 22 4.97 -16.94 2.97
N GLY A 23 4.10 -16.43 2.11
CA GLY A 23 2.65 -16.65 2.19
C GLY A 23 1.84 -15.55 2.90
N THR A 24 2.45 -14.40 3.25
CA THR A 24 1.71 -13.28 3.87
C THR A 24 0.83 -12.48 2.90
N HIS A 25 1.03 -12.62 1.59
CA HIS A 25 0.22 -11.93 0.59
C HIS A 25 -1.03 -12.73 0.21
N ASP A 26 -2.03 -12.71 1.09
CA ASP A 26 -3.39 -13.10 0.75
C ASP A 26 -4.10 -11.91 0.08
N TRP A 27 -4.14 -11.92 -1.24
CA TRP A 27 -4.78 -10.88 -2.05
C TRP A 27 -6.25 -10.68 -1.72
N ASN A 28 -6.95 -11.68 -1.16
CA ASN A 28 -8.35 -11.55 -0.78
C ASN A 28 -8.55 -10.66 0.45
N LYS A 29 -7.49 -10.42 1.24
CA LYS A 29 -7.52 -9.50 2.38
C LYS A 29 -7.17 -8.07 2.00
N PHE A 30 -6.80 -7.83 0.75
CA PHE A 30 -6.44 -6.50 0.27
C PHE A 30 -7.72 -5.71 -0.06
N LEU A 31 -8.24 -5.02 0.97
CA LEU A 31 -9.33 -4.07 0.78
C LEU A 31 -8.89 -2.97 -0.20
N LYS A 32 -9.83 -2.42 -0.96
CA LYS A 32 -9.60 -1.21 -1.75
C LYS A 32 -9.76 0.01 -0.85
N PRO A 33 -9.03 1.12 -1.11
CA PRO A 33 -9.20 2.37 -0.35
C PRO A 33 -10.66 2.83 -0.28
N SER A 34 -11.42 2.65 -1.36
CA SER A 34 -12.85 2.99 -1.43
C SER A 34 -13.71 2.25 -0.42
N GLU A 35 -13.41 0.97 -0.14
CA GLU A 35 -14.15 0.14 0.82
C GLU A 35 -13.88 0.61 2.26
N ILE A 36 -12.64 0.99 2.54
CA ILE A 36 -12.23 1.56 3.84
C ILE A 36 -12.91 2.91 4.04
N ILE A 37 -12.87 3.79 3.04
CA ILE A 37 -13.50 5.13 3.10
C ILE A 37 -15.01 5.02 3.31
N GLY A 38 -15.67 4.10 2.59
CA GLY A 38 -17.11 3.85 2.74
C GLY A 38 -17.47 3.36 4.15
N THR A 39 -16.64 2.51 4.75
CA THR A 39 -16.82 2.04 6.13
C THR A 39 -16.55 3.16 7.14
N ALA A 40 -15.45 3.90 6.99
CA ALA A 40 -15.05 4.97 7.90
C ALA A 40 -16.07 6.13 7.94
N SER A 41 -16.69 6.45 6.80
CA SER A 41 -17.74 7.47 6.71
C SER A 41 -18.93 7.20 7.65
N LYS A 42 -19.23 5.93 7.97
CA LYS A 42 -20.29 5.55 8.92
C LYS A 42 -19.96 5.90 10.37
N TYR A 43 -18.68 6.10 10.69
CA TYR A 43 -18.18 6.37 12.05
C TYR A 43 -17.77 7.83 12.26
N GLN A 44 -18.28 8.77 11.45
CA GLN A 44 -17.96 10.21 11.52
C GLN A 44 -16.46 10.50 11.33
N LEU A 45 -15.75 9.61 10.63
CA LEU A 45 -14.36 9.80 10.26
C LEU A 45 -14.28 10.49 8.90
N THR A 46 -13.61 11.63 8.85
CA THR A 46 -13.38 12.38 7.60
C THR A 46 -12.05 11.97 7.00
N LEU A 47 -12.06 11.55 5.73
CA LEU A 47 -10.83 11.25 4.98
C LEU A 47 -9.93 12.47 4.91
N LYS A 48 -8.66 12.32 5.29
CA LYS A 48 -7.63 13.36 5.18
C LYS A 48 -6.71 13.14 4.00
N GLU A 49 -6.14 11.96 3.90
CA GLU A 49 -5.14 11.66 2.89
C GLU A 49 -5.19 10.19 2.52
N THR A 50 -4.97 9.90 1.24
CA THR A 50 -4.64 8.55 0.76
C THR A 50 -3.30 8.66 0.04
N VAL A 51 -2.29 7.94 0.51
CA VAL A 51 -0.95 7.95 -0.08
C VAL A 51 -0.49 6.54 -0.36
N GLY A 52 0.18 6.35 -1.49
CA GLY A 52 0.97 5.15 -1.73
C GLY A 52 2.43 5.35 -1.35
N PHE A 53 3.21 4.29 -1.41
CA PHE A 53 4.63 4.30 -1.11
C PHE A 53 5.40 3.58 -2.22
N LYS A 54 6.50 4.18 -2.65
CA LYS A 54 7.46 3.58 -3.57
C LYS A 54 8.81 3.50 -2.89
N PHE A 55 9.46 2.36 -3.03
CA PHE A 55 10.83 2.20 -2.54
C PHE A 55 11.80 2.66 -3.63
N ASN A 56 12.64 3.64 -3.31
CA ASN A 56 13.72 4.07 -4.17
C ASN A 56 14.93 3.17 -3.89
N ILE A 57 15.27 2.30 -4.85
CA ILE A 57 16.37 1.34 -4.70
C ILE A 57 17.73 2.03 -4.64
N ILE A 58 17.90 3.15 -5.34
CA ILE A 58 19.17 3.89 -5.42
C ILE A 58 19.45 4.56 -4.07
N LEU A 59 18.45 5.23 -3.51
CA LEU A 59 18.55 5.92 -2.22
C LEU A 59 18.30 4.98 -1.03
N ARG A 60 17.77 3.78 -1.29
CA ARG A 60 17.31 2.80 -0.29
C ARG A 60 16.30 3.38 0.71
N GLU A 61 15.45 4.28 0.22
CA GLU A 61 14.48 5.01 1.03
C GLU A 61 13.04 4.82 0.53
N TRP A 62 12.09 4.86 1.46
CA TRP A 62 10.67 4.90 1.13
C TRP A 62 10.22 6.33 0.83
N GLN A 63 9.53 6.50 -0.29
CA GLN A 63 9.01 7.80 -0.71
C GLN A 63 7.49 7.73 -0.87
N LYS A 64 6.80 8.79 -0.45
CA LYS A 64 5.37 8.95 -0.71
C LYS A 64 5.13 8.98 -2.22
N SER A 65 4.05 8.34 -2.66
CA SER A 65 3.61 8.32 -4.04
C SER A 65 2.12 8.60 -4.12
N LYS A 66 1.69 9.17 -5.24
CA LYS A 66 0.26 9.30 -5.58
C LYS A 66 -0.34 7.98 -6.09
N ASP A 67 0.51 7.00 -6.39
CA ASP A 67 0.13 5.69 -6.93
C ASP A 67 -0.24 4.75 -5.79
N THR A 68 -1.52 4.41 -5.68
CA THR A 68 -2.12 3.62 -4.59
C THR A 68 -2.54 2.22 -5.04
N ASP A 69 -2.21 1.83 -6.28
CA ASP A 69 -2.61 0.56 -6.90
C ASP A 69 -1.90 -0.65 -6.27
N VAL A 70 -0.82 -0.39 -5.55
CA VAL A 70 0.20 -1.36 -5.11
C VAL A 70 0.21 -1.51 -3.60
N ASN A 71 0.29 -0.38 -2.90
CA ASN A 71 0.20 -0.26 -1.47
C ASN A 71 -0.34 1.14 -1.18
N TYR A 72 -0.98 1.29 -0.02
CA TYR A 72 -1.49 2.59 0.38
C TYR A 72 -1.63 2.68 1.89
N ALA A 73 -1.61 3.91 2.41
CA ALA A 73 -2.09 4.26 3.72
C ALA A 73 -3.23 5.27 3.57
N VAL A 74 -4.27 5.10 4.39
CA VAL A 74 -5.41 6.02 4.46
C VAL A 74 -5.40 6.67 5.83
N SER A 75 -5.44 7.99 5.87
CA SER A 75 -5.50 8.77 7.10
C SER A 75 -6.89 9.38 7.26
N PHE A 76 -7.45 9.24 8.46
CA PHE A 76 -8.75 9.79 8.82
C PHE A 76 -8.61 10.72 10.01
N LYS A 77 -9.45 11.76 10.05
CA LYS A 77 -9.61 12.62 11.22
C LYS A 77 -11.01 12.43 11.79
N LYS A 78 -11.10 12.15 13.09
CA LYS A 78 -12.34 12.25 13.86
C LYS A 78 -12.51 13.70 14.30
N ASN A 79 -13.69 14.27 14.05
CA ASN A 79 -14.05 15.57 14.58
C ASN A 79 -14.50 15.45 16.05
#